data_AF-A0A7S4PMC1-F1
#
_entry.id   AF-A0A7S4PMC1-F1
#
_cell.length_a   1.000
_cell.length_b   1.000
_cell.length_c   1.000
_cell.angle_alpha   90.00
_cell.angle_beta   90.00
_cell.angle_gamma   90.00
#
_symmetry.space_group_name_H-M   'P 1'
#
loop_
_entity.id
_entity.type
_entity.pdbx_description
1 polymer ?
#
loop_
_entity_poly.entity_id
_entity_poly.type
_entity_poly.pdbx_seq_one_letter_code
_entity_poly.pdbx_strand_id
1 'polypeptide(L)'
;GQSNEKGKMFKALLLNKCQAEFESTSNNPKDQPNWNDLDEEEQEEADFLYRRRNVGTIAFIGELFKQGLLVVSVIHGCVVKLLKKEDGTLPAEEDLEVLCRLLTTCGKKIEEAPGSKDRVKFYFQIMGDLSQNKAISSRIRFMIDDVIAMRRDNWVSRMQEEGPKTIEQVHRDAKMKDIQKEKETRAILRSSANKSPTPKNTPDRRNAGGRKSPARDFDGGGWESQTKSRKKGG
;
A
#
# COMPACT_ATOMS: atom_id res chain seq x y z
N GLY A 1 -31.69 21.42 28.94
CA GLY A 1 -32.33 20.13 29.25
C GLY A 1 -32.56 19.30 27.99
N GLN A 2 -33.50 19.73 27.13
CA GLN A 2 -34.03 18.89 26.04
C GLN A 2 -33.08 18.61 24.86
N SER A 3 -32.10 19.47 24.57
CA SER A 3 -31.14 19.24 23.47
C SER A 3 -30.15 18.10 23.77
N ASN A 4 -29.78 17.92 25.04
CA ASN A 4 -28.85 16.88 25.48
C ASN A 4 -29.52 15.49 25.49
N GLU A 5 -30.81 15.41 25.83
CA GLU A 5 -31.58 14.15 25.75
C GLU A 5 -31.83 13.70 24.31
N LYS A 6 -32.17 14.63 23.41
CA LYS A 6 -32.30 14.32 21.97
C LYS A 6 -30.97 13.83 21.37
N GLY A 7 -29.85 14.43 21.77
CA GLY A 7 -28.51 13.98 21.36
C GLY A 7 -28.16 12.57 21.88
N LYS A 8 -28.52 12.26 23.12
CA LYS A 8 -28.36 10.90 23.70
C LYS A 8 -29.24 9.88 22.98
N MET A 9 -30.50 10.22 22.71
CA MET A 9 -31.43 9.35 21.98
C MET A 9 -30.99 9.10 20.54
N PHE A 10 -30.51 10.13 19.83
CA PHE A 10 -29.97 9.98 18.48
C PHE A 10 -28.73 9.08 18.46
N LYS A 11 -27.80 9.25 19.42
CA LYS A 11 -26.65 8.36 19.56
C LYS A 11 -27.07 6.92 19.84
N ALA A 12 -28.06 6.70 20.69
CA ALA A 12 -28.59 5.37 20.99
C ALA A 12 -29.25 4.72 19.77
N LEU A 13 -30.06 5.47 19.01
CA LEU A 13 -30.68 4.97 17.78
C LEU A 13 -29.64 4.66 16.70
N LEU A 14 -28.63 5.51 16.55
CA LEU A 14 -27.53 5.29 15.61
C LEU A 14 -26.74 4.05 16.02
N LEU A 15 -26.36 3.92 17.30
CA LEU A 15 -25.72 2.72 17.85
C LEU A 15 -26.53 1.46 17.59
N ASN A 16 -27.82 1.46 17.92
CA ASN A 16 -28.71 0.31 17.73
C ASN A 16 -28.82 -0.06 16.25
N LYS A 17 -28.91 0.93 15.35
CA LYS A 17 -28.96 0.67 13.91
C LYS A 17 -27.62 0.14 13.40
N CYS A 18 -26.50 0.71 13.83
CA CYS A 18 -25.17 0.23 13.45
C CYS A 18 -24.91 -1.18 13.96
N GLN A 19 -25.39 -1.50 15.16
CA GLN A 19 -25.30 -2.84 15.74
C GLN A 19 -26.18 -3.84 14.97
N ALA A 20 -27.42 -3.48 14.65
CA ALA A 20 -28.30 -4.33 13.83
C ALA A 20 -27.74 -4.59 12.43
N GLU A 21 -27.13 -3.57 11.79
CA GLU A 21 -26.45 -3.75 10.49
C GLU A 21 -25.20 -4.63 10.61
N PHE A 22 -24.44 -4.51 11.71
CA PHE A 22 -23.30 -5.40 11.99
C PHE A 22 -23.73 -6.85 12.21
N GLU A 23 -24.78 -7.08 12.99
CA GLU A 23 -25.35 -8.41 13.21
C GLU A 23 -25.93 -8.97 11.90
N SER A 24 -26.55 -8.14 11.06
CA SER A 24 -26.99 -8.54 9.72
C SER A 24 -25.83 -8.89 8.77
N THR A 25 -24.65 -8.27 8.95
CA THR A 25 -23.40 -8.61 8.24
C THR A 25 -22.82 -9.93 8.75
N SER A 26 -23.32 -10.45 9.88
CA SER A 26 -23.02 -11.79 10.37
C SER A 26 -23.78 -12.90 9.66
N ASN A 27 -24.90 -12.60 9.00
CA ASN A 27 -25.75 -13.59 8.32
C ASN A 27 -25.15 -13.96 6.96
N ASN A 28 -24.10 -14.77 6.99
CA ASN A 28 -23.57 -15.41 5.80
C ASN A 28 -24.66 -16.31 5.21
N PRO A 29 -25.01 -16.19 3.92
CA PRO A 29 -26.01 -17.06 3.30
C PRO A 29 -25.63 -18.54 3.42
N LYS A 30 -24.32 -18.85 3.51
CA LYS A 30 -23.80 -20.21 3.71
C LYS A 30 -24.13 -20.81 5.08
N ASP A 31 -24.47 -19.97 6.06
CA ASP A 31 -24.87 -20.42 7.39
C ASP A 31 -26.38 -20.70 7.48
N GLN A 32 -27.15 -20.40 6.42
CA GLN A 32 -28.58 -20.66 6.39
C GLN A 32 -28.87 -22.15 6.18
N PRO A 33 -29.86 -22.72 6.90
CA PRO A 33 -30.14 -24.15 6.83
C PRO A 33 -30.57 -24.61 5.42
N ASN A 34 -31.16 -23.72 4.63
CA ASN A 34 -31.59 -23.97 3.26
C ASN A 34 -30.48 -23.74 2.21
N TRP A 35 -29.25 -23.37 2.60
CA TRP A 35 -28.17 -23.09 1.64
C TRP A 35 -27.91 -24.26 0.69
N ASN A 36 -27.89 -25.49 1.23
CA ASN A 36 -27.65 -26.70 0.46
C ASN A 36 -28.87 -27.12 -0.40
N ASP A 37 -30.03 -26.49 -0.20
CA ASP A 37 -31.24 -26.76 -0.98
C ASP A 37 -31.36 -25.84 -2.21
N LEU A 38 -30.56 -24.77 -2.27
CA LEU A 38 -30.48 -23.84 -3.40
C LEU A 38 -29.68 -24.45 -4.56
N ASP A 39 -30.02 -24.07 -5.79
CA ASP A 39 -29.19 -24.43 -6.95
C ASP A 39 -27.87 -23.63 -6.99
N GLU A 40 -26.94 -24.04 -7.85
CA GLU A 40 -25.59 -23.43 -7.92
C GLU A 40 -25.65 -21.95 -8.32
N GLU A 41 -26.60 -21.56 -9.18
CA GLU A 41 -26.78 -20.18 -9.64
C GLU A 41 -27.34 -19.30 -8.50
N GLU A 42 -28.33 -19.79 -7.76
CA GLU A 42 -28.91 -19.13 -6.59
C GLU A 42 -27.89 -18.97 -5.46
N GLN A 43 -27.05 -19.99 -5.22
CA GLN A 43 -25.96 -19.93 -4.25
C GLN A 43 -24.94 -18.84 -4.64
N GLU A 44 -24.49 -18.85 -5.90
CA GLU A 44 -23.54 -17.85 -6.40
C GLU A 44 -24.10 -16.43 -6.31
N GLU A 45 -25.36 -16.22 -6.69
CA GLU A 45 -26.02 -14.92 -6.60
C GLU A 45 -26.14 -14.44 -5.15
N ALA A 46 -26.59 -15.31 -4.23
CA ALA A 46 -26.73 -14.97 -2.83
C ALA A 46 -25.38 -14.63 -2.18
N ASP A 47 -24.33 -15.42 -2.45
CA ASP A 47 -22.98 -15.16 -1.96
C ASP A 47 -22.38 -13.88 -2.56
N PHE A 48 -22.63 -13.61 -3.84
CA PHE A 48 -22.21 -12.38 -4.49
C PHE A 48 -22.88 -11.14 -3.88
N LEU A 49 -24.21 -11.17 -3.70
CA LEU A 49 -24.96 -10.07 -3.11
C LEU A 49 -24.55 -9.80 -1.66
N TYR A 50 -24.34 -10.87 -0.89
CA TYR A 50 -23.84 -10.80 0.48
C TYR A 50 -22.44 -10.17 0.52
N ARG A 51 -21.49 -10.67 -0.27
CA ARG A 51 -20.12 -10.14 -0.33
C ARG A 51 -20.10 -8.67 -0.73
N ARG A 52 -20.86 -8.29 -1.77
CA ARG A 52 -20.97 -6.90 -2.24
C ARG A 52 -21.47 -5.96 -1.15
N ARG A 53 -22.46 -6.40 -0.35
CA ARG A 53 -22.98 -5.62 0.78
C ARG A 53 -21.95 -5.51 1.91
N ASN A 54 -21.32 -6.63 2.27
CA ASN A 54 -20.38 -6.70 3.40
C ASN A 54 -19.18 -5.75 3.24
N VAL A 55 -18.64 -5.60 2.03
CA VAL A 55 -17.54 -4.65 1.76
C VAL A 55 -17.92 -3.23 2.21
N GLY A 56 -19.11 -2.76 1.80
CA GLY A 56 -19.60 -1.43 2.15
C GLY A 56 -19.91 -1.29 3.64
N THR A 57 -20.53 -2.31 4.24
CA THR A 57 -20.86 -2.30 5.66
C THR A 57 -19.61 -2.23 6.54
N ILE A 58 -18.58 -3.02 6.25
CA ILE A 58 -17.34 -3.01 7.05
C ILE A 58 -16.61 -1.67 6.91
N ALA A 59 -16.56 -1.10 5.71
CA ALA A 59 -16.01 0.24 5.52
C ALA A 59 -16.76 1.29 6.34
N PHE A 60 -18.10 1.23 6.35
CA PHE A 60 -18.94 2.13 7.13
C PHE A 60 -18.74 1.97 8.64
N ILE A 61 -18.65 0.73 9.14
CA ILE A 61 -18.34 0.44 10.56
C ILE A 61 -16.99 1.05 10.94
N GLY A 62 -15.96 0.94 10.09
CA GLY A 62 -14.67 1.57 10.30
C GLY A 62 -14.76 3.09 10.48
N GLU A 63 -15.54 3.76 9.62
CA GLU A 63 -15.79 5.20 9.73
C GLU A 63 -16.57 5.57 11.00
N LEU A 64 -17.59 4.80 11.37
CA LEU A 64 -18.35 5.04 12.61
C LEU A 64 -17.48 4.91 13.86
N PHE A 65 -16.64 3.88 13.93
CA PHE A 65 -15.69 3.72 15.02
C PHE A 65 -14.69 4.87 15.06
N LYS A 66 -14.20 5.33 13.90
CA LYS A 66 -13.34 6.51 13.80
C LYS A 66 -14.02 7.77 14.37
N GLN A 67 -15.33 7.93 14.21
CA GLN A 67 -16.13 9.00 14.84
C GLN A 67 -16.45 8.76 16.32
N GLY A 68 -16.07 7.62 16.90
CA GLY A 68 -16.31 7.29 18.31
C GLY A 68 -17.74 6.85 18.59
N LEU A 69 -18.45 6.40 17.55
CA LEU A 69 -19.83 5.94 17.62
C LEU A 69 -19.94 4.44 17.85
N LEU A 70 -18.83 3.70 17.82
CA LEU A 70 -18.78 2.27 18.08
C LEU A 70 -17.71 1.97 19.13
N VAL A 71 -17.92 0.87 19.86
CA VAL A 71 -16.93 0.34 20.80
C VAL A 71 -15.88 -0.49 20.07
N VAL A 72 -14.67 -0.56 20.62
CA VAL A 72 -13.54 -1.24 19.99
C VAL A 72 -13.76 -2.74 19.78
N SER A 73 -14.60 -3.39 20.59
CA SER A 73 -14.92 -4.81 20.46
C SER A 73 -15.57 -5.15 19.11
N VAL A 74 -16.36 -4.24 18.54
CA VAL A 74 -17.00 -4.44 17.22
C VAL A 74 -15.93 -4.55 16.13
N ILE A 75 -14.95 -3.64 16.14
CA ILE A 75 -13.86 -3.66 15.15
C ILE A 75 -12.98 -4.89 15.31
N HIS A 76 -12.66 -5.30 16.54
CA HIS A 76 -11.95 -6.56 16.78
C HIS A 76 -12.72 -7.75 16.18
N GLY A 77 -14.05 -7.78 16.31
CA GLY A 77 -14.90 -8.79 15.68
C GLY A 77 -14.78 -8.80 14.15
N CYS A 78 -14.83 -7.63 13.50
CA CYS A 78 -14.61 -7.51 12.05
C CYS A 78 -13.24 -8.05 11.65
N VAL A 79 -12.17 -7.66 12.34
CA VAL A 79 -10.79 -8.07 12.01
C VAL A 79 -10.63 -9.58 12.14
N VAL A 80 -11.16 -10.19 13.20
CA VAL A 80 -11.10 -11.65 13.41
C VAL A 80 -11.87 -12.38 12.30
N LYS A 81 -13.06 -11.91 11.94
CA LYS A 81 -13.88 -12.50 10.87
C LYS A 81 -13.18 -12.46 9.50
N LEU A 82 -12.44 -11.40 9.21
CA LEU A 82 -11.71 -11.25 7.95
C LEU A 82 -10.38 -12.03 7.91
N LEU A 83 -9.77 -12.27 9.07
CA LEU A 83 -8.48 -12.99 9.16
C LEU A 83 -8.63 -14.51 9.28
N LYS A 84 -9.79 -15.01 9.72
CA LYS A 84 -9.99 -16.44 10.00
C LYS A 84 -11.21 -16.96 9.26
N LYS A 85 -11.03 -18.06 8.52
CA LYS A 85 -12.12 -18.96 8.17
C LYS A 85 -12.23 -20.08 9.21
N GLU A 86 -13.46 -20.52 9.47
CA GLU A 86 -13.76 -21.51 10.51
C GLU A 86 -13.16 -22.89 10.21
N ASP A 87 -12.88 -23.18 8.94
CA ASP A 87 -12.30 -24.42 8.44
C ASP A 87 -10.75 -24.45 8.46
N GLY A 88 -10.10 -23.37 8.91
CA GLY A 88 -8.63 -23.25 8.92
C GLY A 88 -8.01 -23.05 7.54
N THR A 89 -8.82 -22.77 6.51
CA THR A 89 -8.33 -22.44 5.17
C THR A 89 -7.86 -20.99 5.06
N LEU A 90 -7.18 -20.67 3.95
CA LEU A 90 -6.74 -19.31 3.67
C LEU A 90 -7.95 -18.35 3.54
N PRO A 91 -7.88 -17.14 4.14
CA PRO A 91 -8.88 -16.12 3.94
C PRO A 91 -9.07 -15.80 2.46
N ALA A 92 -10.29 -15.42 2.07
CA ALA A 92 -10.53 -14.98 0.70
C ALA A 92 -9.75 -13.67 0.44
N GLU A 93 -9.25 -13.49 -0.77
CA GLU A 93 -8.48 -12.29 -1.13
C GLU A 93 -9.30 -11.01 -0.99
N GLU A 94 -10.60 -11.09 -1.25
CA GLU A 94 -11.55 -10.01 -1.07
C GLU A 94 -11.70 -9.62 0.40
N ASP A 95 -11.70 -10.59 1.33
CA ASP A 95 -11.76 -10.34 2.78
C ASP A 95 -10.48 -9.65 3.25
N LEU A 96 -9.32 -10.10 2.74
CA LEU A 96 -8.04 -9.44 3.00
C LEU A 96 -8.03 -8.01 2.45
N GLU A 97 -8.70 -7.77 1.33
CA GLU A 97 -8.83 -6.43 0.78
C GLU A 97 -9.66 -5.51 1.67
N VAL A 98 -10.80 -6.01 2.15
CA VAL A 98 -11.65 -5.29 3.11
C VAL A 98 -10.90 -5.03 4.42
N LEU A 99 -10.13 -6.01 4.91
CA LEU A 99 -9.32 -5.87 6.12
C LEU A 99 -8.31 -4.72 6.00
N CYS A 100 -7.57 -4.67 4.89
CA CYS A 100 -6.57 -3.62 4.67
C CYS A 100 -7.21 -2.24 4.64
N ARG A 101 -8.39 -2.10 4.00
CA ARG A 101 -9.15 -0.83 3.99
C ARG A 101 -9.64 -0.44 5.38
N LEU A 102 -10.20 -1.40 6.14
CA LEU A 102 -10.66 -1.17 7.52
C LEU A 102 -9.51 -0.67 8.41
N LEU A 103 -8.36 -1.35 8.39
CA LEU A 103 -7.20 -0.97 9.18
C LEU A 103 -6.57 0.35 8.71
N THR A 104 -6.66 0.68 7.42
CA THR A 104 -6.28 2.01 6.92
C THR A 104 -7.15 3.11 7.51
N THR A 105 -8.47 2.89 7.61
CA THR A 105 -9.41 3.88 8.16
C THR A 105 -9.25 4.08 9.66
N CYS A 106 -9.17 2.99 10.43
CA CYS A 106 -9.27 3.07 11.88
C CYS A 106 -8.14 2.40 12.68
N GLY A 107 -7.09 1.90 12.02
CA GLY A 107 -5.98 1.15 12.62
C GLY A 107 -5.27 1.86 13.78
N LYS A 108 -5.02 3.17 13.64
CA LYS A 108 -4.46 3.98 14.73
C LYS A 108 -5.35 3.96 15.98
N LYS A 109 -6.65 4.17 15.79
CA LYS A 109 -7.62 4.31 16.88
C LYS A 109 -7.87 2.99 17.61
N ILE A 110 -7.84 1.86 16.89
CA ILE A 110 -7.92 0.53 17.53
C ILE A 110 -6.65 0.24 18.34
N GLU A 111 -5.46 0.63 17.87
CA GLU A 111 -4.22 0.39 18.62
C GLU A 111 -4.07 1.27 19.87
N GLU A 112 -4.57 2.51 19.81
CA GLU A 112 -4.62 3.45 20.95
C GLU A 112 -5.66 3.06 22.01
N ALA A 113 -6.63 2.20 21.65
CA ALA A 113 -7.69 1.79 22.58
C ALA A 113 -7.13 0.97 23.75
N PRO A 114 -7.63 1.19 25.00
CA PRO A 114 -7.18 0.45 26.17
C PRO A 114 -7.27 -1.07 25.98
N GLY A 115 -6.20 -1.79 26.34
CA GLY A 115 -6.15 -3.25 26.25
C GLY A 115 -6.12 -3.85 24.83
N SER A 116 -6.00 -3.02 23.78
CA SER A 116 -6.07 -3.50 22.38
C SER A 116 -4.70 -3.78 21.75
N LYS A 117 -3.60 -3.25 22.30
CA LYS A 117 -2.25 -3.33 21.71
C LYS A 117 -1.80 -4.76 21.39
N ASP A 118 -1.96 -5.69 22.33
CA ASP A 118 -1.52 -7.09 22.13
C ASP A 118 -2.35 -7.81 21.06
N ARG A 119 -3.66 -7.52 20.99
CA ARG A 119 -4.54 -8.05 19.94
C ARG A 119 -4.15 -7.51 18.57
N VAL A 120 -3.91 -6.20 18.46
CA VAL A 120 -3.45 -5.58 17.21
C VAL A 120 -2.09 -6.12 16.80
N LYS A 121 -1.17 -6.32 17.75
CA LYS A 121 0.11 -6.99 17.49
C LYS A 121 -0.10 -8.39 16.88
N PHE A 122 -0.98 -9.19 17.45
CA PHE A 122 -1.30 -10.52 16.94
C PHE A 122 -1.88 -10.49 15.52
N TYR A 123 -2.80 -9.58 15.21
CA TYR A 123 -3.36 -9.45 13.86
C TYR A 123 -2.27 -9.19 12.82
N PHE A 124 -1.35 -8.28 13.11
CA PHE A 124 -0.26 -7.93 12.21
C PHE A 124 0.80 -9.03 12.07
N GLN A 125 0.93 -9.93 13.05
CA GLN A 125 1.76 -11.13 12.90
C GLN A 125 1.16 -12.04 11.83
N ILE A 126 -0.14 -12.34 11.93
CA ILE A 126 -0.87 -13.13 10.92
C ILE A 126 -0.77 -12.45 9.54
N MET A 127 -0.99 -11.14 9.47
CA MET A 127 -0.87 -10.39 8.22
C MET A 127 0.55 -10.48 7.64
N GLY A 128 1.60 -10.45 8.48
CA GLY A 128 2.98 -10.65 8.04
C GLY A 128 3.20 -12.03 7.40
N ASP A 129 2.65 -13.09 8.01
CA ASP A 129 2.72 -14.44 7.43
C ASP A 129 1.96 -14.53 6.10
N LEU A 130 0.79 -13.88 6.02
CA LEU A 130 0.00 -13.81 4.79
C LEU A 130 0.71 -13.02 3.67
N SER A 131 1.44 -11.95 4.00
CA SER A 131 2.15 -11.15 2.98
C SER A 131 3.31 -11.91 2.32
N GLN A 132 3.85 -12.94 2.99
CA GLN A 132 4.88 -13.81 2.43
C GLN A 132 4.32 -15.05 1.72
N ASN A 133 3.02 -15.33 1.88
CA ASN A 133 2.41 -16.53 1.33
C ASN A 133 2.16 -16.39 -0.19
N LYS A 134 2.88 -17.17 -1.00
CA LYS A 134 2.80 -17.13 -2.47
C LYS A 134 1.45 -17.60 -3.04
N ALA A 135 0.60 -18.24 -2.24
CA ALA A 135 -0.75 -18.63 -2.66
C ALA A 135 -1.71 -17.43 -2.80
N ILE A 136 -1.42 -16.31 -2.13
CA ILE A 136 -2.19 -15.06 -2.21
C ILE A 136 -1.62 -14.21 -3.33
N SER A 137 -2.42 -13.48 -4.10
CA SER A 137 -1.94 -12.64 -5.21
C SER A 137 -0.95 -11.57 -4.74
N SER A 138 -0.03 -11.19 -5.63
CA SER A 138 0.96 -10.14 -5.34
C SER A 138 0.30 -8.82 -4.96
N ARG A 139 -0.82 -8.47 -5.59
CA ARG A 139 -1.61 -7.27 -5.29
C ARG A 139 -2.02 -7.24 -3.81
N ILE A 140 -2.60 -8.32 -3.31
CA ILE A 140 -3.05 -8.39 -1.92
C ILE A 140 -1.87 -8.40 -0.95
N ARG A 141 -0.80 -9.15 -1.26
CA ARG A 141 0.42 -9.16 -0.43
C ARG A 141 1.03 -7.77 -0.30
N PHE A 142 1.14 -7.00 -1.40
CA PHE A 142 1.62 -5.62 -1.35
C PHE A 142 0.70 -4.70 -0.56
N MET A 143 -0.61 -4.89 -0.67
CA MET A 143 -1.57 -4.09 0.08
C MET A 143 -1.50 -4.37 1.59
N ILE A 144 -1.24 -5.63 1.97
CA ILE A 144 -0.95 -6.00 3.35
C ILE A 144 0.36 -5.35 3.82
N ASP A 145 1.44 -5.47 3.03
CA ASP A 145 2.74 -4.85 3.34
C ASP A 145 2.62 -3.33 3.51
N ASP A 146 1.77 -2.67 2.71
CA ASP A 146 1.49 -1.24 2.82
C ASP A 146 0.86 -0.87 4.16
N VAL A 147 -0.09 -1.66 4.65
CA VAL A 147 -0.73 -1.46 5.96
C VAL A 147 0.26 -1.75 7.09
N ILE A 148 1.11 -2.78 6.95
CA ILE A 148 2.18 -3.09 7.92
C ILE A 148 3.17 -1.92 8.00
N ALA A 149 3.61 -1.39 6.86
CA ALA A 149 4.48 -0.23 6.79
C ALA A 149 3.83 1.00 7.41
N MET A 150 2.56 1.26 7.11
CA MET A 150 1.78 2.36 7.69
C MET A 150 1.77 2.29 9.23
N ARG A 151 1.55 1.11 9.81
CA ARG A 151 1.62 0.93 11.27
C ARG A 151 3.01 1.21 11.83
N ARG A 152 4.07 0.69 11.18
CA ARG A 152 5.46 0.93 11.60
C ARG A 152 5.80 2.42 11.60
N ASP A 153 5.25 3.15 10.65
CA ASP A 153 5.46 4.59 10.48
C ASP A 153 4.42 5.41 11.30
N ASN A 154 3.97 4.87 12.44
CA ASN A 154 3.02 5.49 13.39
C ASN A 154 1.69 5.93 12.76
N TRP A 155 1.17 5.11 11.84
CA TRP A 155 -0.09 5.34 11.13
C TRP A 155 -0.14 6.62 10.30
N VAL A 156 1.02 7.11 9.86
CA VAL A 156 1.09 8.22 8.91
C VAL A 156 0.74 7.69 7.53
N SER A 157 -0.38 8.16 6.96
CA SER A 157 -0.74 7.82 5.59
C SER A 157 0.23 8.49 4.62
N ARG A 158 0.87 7.71 3.76
CA ARG A 158 1.72 8.22 2.67
C ARG A 158 0.96 9.12 1.68
N MET A 159 -0.38 9.11 1.72
CA MET A 159 -1.27 9.80 0.77
C MET A 159 -1.85 11.12 1.28
N GLN A 160 -1.62 11.51 2.53
CA GLN A 160 -1.98 12.86 2.97
C GLN A 160 -0.93 13.84 2.40
N GLU A 161 -1.30 14.55 1.33
CA GLU A 161 -0.55 15.60 0.60
C GLU A 161 0.28 15.21 -0.63
N GLU A 162 -0.20 14.33 -1.50
CA GLU A 162 0.14 14.45 -2.93
C GLU A 162 -1.12 14.60 -3.77
N GLY A 163 -1.78 15.75 -3.59
CA GLY A 163 -2.55 16.32 -4.71
C GLY A 163 -1.62 16.56 -5.91
N PRO A 164 -2.14 16.69 -7.13
CA PRO A 164 -1.31 17.01 -8.29
C PRO A 164 -0.49 18.26 -7.96
N LYS A 165 0.85 18.10 -7.94
CA LYS A 165 1.77 19.22 -7.72
C LYS A 165 1.35 20.34 -8.65
N THR A 166 1.22 21.56 -8.12
CA THR A 166 0.92 22.70 -8.98
C THR A 166 2.03 22.86 -10.01
N ILE A 167 1.72 23.39 -11.20
CA ILE A 167 2.73 23.65 -12.23
C ILE A 167 3.92 24.46 -11.68
N GLU A 168 3.65 25.36 -10.72
CA GLU A 168 4.65 26.14 -10.00
C GLU A 168 5.56 25.29 -9.10
N GLN A 169 5.03 24.27 -8.41
CA GLN A 169 5.83 23.32 -7.64
C GLN A 169 6.72 22.46 -8.55
N VAL A 170 6.22 22.05 -9.72
CA VAL A 170 7.01 21.31 -10.72
C VAL A 170 8.16 22.15 -11.27
N HIS A 171 7.91 23.42 -11.62
CA HIS A 171 8.98 24.32 -12.08
C HIS A 171 9.99 24.64 -10.99
N ARG A 172 9.56 24.77 -9.72
CA ARG A 172 10.45 25.00 -8.58
C ARG A 172 11.35 23.79 -8.34
N ASP A 173 10.79 22.58 -8.35
CA ASP A 173 11.54 21.33 -8.18
C ASP A 173 12.53 21.11 -9.34
N ALA A 174 12.13 21.42 -10.57
CA ALA A 174 13.02 21.35 -11.74
C ALA A 174 14.19 22.34 -11.60
N LYS A 175 13.91 23.59 -11.27
CA LYS A 175 14.94 24.63 -11.08
C LYS A 175 15.90 24.27 -9.95
N MET A 176 15.40 23.72 -8.85
CA MET A 176 16.25 23.27 -7.73
C MET A 176 17.13 22.08 -8.13
N LYS A 177 16.63 21.12 -8.91
CA LYS A 177 17.41 20.00 -9.43
C LYS A 177 18.48 20.46 -10.43
N ASP A 178 18.18 21.43 -11.27
CA ASP A 178 19.14 21.98 -12.23
C ASP A 178 20.25 22.76 -11.51
N ILE A 179 19.90 23.58 -10.52
CA ILE A 179 20.87 24.28 -9.66
C ILE A 179 21.74 23.28 -8.89
N GLN A 180 21.18 22.16 -8.43
CA GLN A 180 21.91 21.13 -7.72
C GLN A 180 22.89 20.40 -8.63
N LYS A 181 22.47 20.01 -9.84
CA LYS A 181 23.36 19.43 -10.86
C LYS A 181 24.47 20.39 -11.28
N GLU A 182 24.17 21.68 -11.42
CA GLU A 182 25.19 22.69 -11.73
C GLU A 182 26.20 22.85 -10.58
N LYS A 183 25.76 22.81 -9.33
CA LYS A 183 26.66 22.83 -8.17
C LYS A 183 27.53 21.58 -8.09
N GLU A 184 26.96 20.41 -8.34
CA GLU A 184 27.67 19.12 -8.34
C GLU A 184 28.71 19.06 -9.46
N THR A 185 28.33 19.42 -10.69
CA THR A 185 29.27 19.51 -11.82
C THR A 185 30.37 20.54 -11.57
N ARG A 186 30.05 21.70 -11.00
CA ARG A 186 31.04 22.73 -10.63
C ARG A 186 31.99 22.27 -9.51
N ALA A 187 31.50 21.48 -8.56
CA ALA A 187 32.33 20.89 -7.51
C ALA A 187 33.30 19.85 -8.08
N ILE A 188 32.83 19.00 -9.00
CA ILE A 188 33.66 18.02 -9.71
C ILE A 188 34.77 18.73 -10.51
N LEU A 189 34.43 19.77 -11.27
CA LEU A 189 35.40 20.56 -12.05
C LEU A 189 36.45 21.25 -11.15
N ARG A 190 36.05 21.78 -9.99
CA ARG A 190 36.99 22.37 -9.00
C ARG A 190 37.90 21.33 -8.36
N SER A 191 37.39 20.13 -8.07
CA SER A 191 38.20 19.03 -7.52
C SER A 191 39.27 18.53 -8.51
N SER A 192 38.98 18.64 -9.82
CA SER A 192 39.91 18.25 -10.88
C SER A 192 40.99 19.30 -11.17
N ALA A 193 40.79 20.56 -10.78
CA ALA A 193 41.75 21.66 -10.97
C ALA A 193 42.86 21.72 -9.90
N ASN A 194 42.71 20.98 -8.78
CA ASN A 194 43.70 20.95 -7.68
C ASN A 194 44.69 19.77 -7.76
N LYS A 195 44.74 19.01 -8.86
CA LYS A 195 45.86 18.12 -9.17
C LYS A 195 46.90 18.89 -9.99
N SER A 196 47.85 19.53 -9.31
CA SER A 196 49.05 20.06 -9.96
C SER A 196 49.85 18.90 -10.60
N PRO A 197 50.41 19.10 -11.81
CA PRO A 197 51.21 18.09 -12.49
C PRO A 197 52.59 17.98 -11.83
N THR A 198 52.96 16.79 -11.36
CA THR A 198 54.34 16.52 -10.90
C THR A 198 55.29 16.50 -12.09
N PRO A 199 56.38 17.29 -12.12
CA PRO A 199 57.40 17.18 -13.16
C PRO A 199 58.31 15.99 -12.85
N LYS A 200 58.40 15.01 -13.75
CA LYS A 200 59.42 13.95 -13.67
C LYS A 200 60.49 14.18 -14.72
N ASN A 201 61.68 14.52 -14.23
CA ASN A 201 62.95 14.48 -14.94
C ASN A 201 63.14 13.13 -15.64
N THR A 202 63.56 13.17 -16.90
CA THR A 202 64.21 12.06 -17.59
C THR A 202 65.64 11.87 -17.07
N PRO A 203 66.20 10.66 -17.20
CA PRO A 203 67.24 10.55 -18.21
C PRO A 203 67.13 9.30 -19.09
N ASP A 204 67.60 9.52 -20.31
CA ASP A 204 67.84 8.61 -21.44
C ASP A 204 68.49 7.26 -21.07
N ARG A 205 67.95 6.16 -21.62
CA ARG A 205 68.72 4.97 -21.99
C ARG A 205 68.10 4.25 -23.20
N ARG A 206 68.74 4.45 -24.34
CA ARG A 206 69.01 3.53 -25.46
C ARG A 206 68.51 2.08 -25.32
N ASN A 207 67.91 1.60 -26.42
CA ASN A 207 68.26 0.38 -27.17
C ASN A 207 67.16 -0.70 -27.32
N ALA A 208 66.92 -1.04 -28.59
CA ALA A 208 66.59 -2.33 -29.18
C ALA A 208 65.32 -3.11 -28.79
N GLY A 209 64.56 -3.44 -29.84
CA GLY A 209 64.13 -4.83 -30.07
C GLY A 209 62.63 -5.04 -30.05
N GLY A 210 62.04 -5.18 -31.24
CA GLY A 210 60.59 -5.28 -31.44
C GLY A 210 59.93 -6.57 -30.95
N ARG A 211 58.59 -6.57 -30.97
CA ARG A 211 57.74 -7.63 -31.55
C ARG A 211 56.24 -7.24 -31.51
N LYS A 212 55.67 -7.16 -32.71
CA LYS A 212 54.32 -7.56 -33.19
C LYS A 212 53.07 -7.35 -32.30
N SER A 213 52.17 -6.48 -32.81
CA SER A 213 50.69 -6.54 -33.01
C SER A 213 49.88 -7.75 -32.51
N PRO A 214 48.54 -7.67 -32.28
CA PRO A 214 47.61 -6.80 -33.03
C PRO A 214 46.47 -6.10 -32.27
N ALA A 215 45.81 -5.22 -33.04
CA ALA A 215 44.68 -4.37 -32.74
C ALA A 215 43.40 -5.14 -32.35
N ARG A 216 42.59 -4.49 -31.51
CA ARG A 216 41.14 -4.65 -31.45
C ARG A 216 40.51 -3.28 -31.21
N ASP A 217 39.96 -2.74 -32.29
CA ASP A 217 38.99 -1.66 -32.27
C ASP A 217 37.70 -2.16 -31.61
N PHE A 218 37.19 -1.40 -30.63
CA PHE A 218 35.79 -1.54 -30.21
C PHE A 218 35.14 -0.17 -30.30
N ASP A 219 34.24 -0.11 -31.28
CA ASP A 219 33.56 1.05 -31.82
C ASP A 219 32.44 1.54 -30.90
N GLY A 220 32.14 2.83 -31.01
CA GLY A 220 31.07 3.49 -30.29
C GLY A 220 29.69 3.10 -30.83
N GLY A 221 28.76 2.84 -29.91
CA GLY A 221 27.34 2.62 -30.22
C GLY A 221 26.45 3.62 -29.50
N GLY A 222 26.10 4.71 -30.18
CA GLY A 222 25.07 5.66 -29.77
C GLY A 222 23.67 5.04 -29.85
N TRP A 223 22.79 5.43 -28.92
CA TRP A 223 21.39 5.00 -28.88
C TRP A 223 20.54 5.95 -29.73
N GLU A 224 20.05 5.47 -30.86
CA GLU A 224 19.10 6.17 -31.72
C GLU A 224 17.67 5.70 -31.43
N SER A 225 16.77 6.66 -31.17
CA SER A 225 15.36 6.42 -30.85
C SER A 225 14.54 6.35 -32.14
N GLN A 226 13.93 5.19 -32.42
CA GLN A 226 12.99 5.05 -33.54
C GLN A 226 11.53 5.13 -33.04
N THR A 227 10.88 6.22 -33.41
CA THR A 227 9.42 6.35 -33.42
C THR A 227 8.83 5.52 -34.57
N LYS A 228 7.77 4.74 -34.32
CA LYS A 228 6.96 4.13 -35.38
C LYS A 228 5.50 4.50 -35.21
N SER A 229 5.05 5.33 -36.15
CA SER A 229 3.67 5.55 -36.55
C SER A 229 3.30 4.56 -37.66
N ARG A 230 2.15 3.88 -37.55
CA ARG A 230 1.44 3.22 -38.67
C ARG A 230 -0.02 2.98 -38.22
N LYS A 231 -0.98 3.85 -38.56
CA LYS A 231 -1.77 3.98 -39.81
C LYS A 231 -2.83 2.87 -40.00
N LYS A 232 -4.08 3.36 -39.99
CA LYS A 232 -5.39 2.81 -40.42
C LYS A 232 -5.38 1.70 -41.49
N GLY A 233 -6.39 0.82 -41.39
CA GLY A 233 -7.10 0.23 -42.54
C GLY A 233 -7.58 -1.19 -42.29
N GLY A 234 -8.91 -1.38 -42.22
CA GLY A 234 -9.59 -2.67 -42.07
C GLY A 234 -10.89 -2.51 -41.30
#